data_AF-X1RBV3-F1
#
_entry.id   AF-X1RBV3-F1
#
_cell.length_a   1.000
_cell.length_b   1.000
_cell.length_c   1.000
_cell.angle_alpha   90.00
_cell.angle_beta   90.00
_cell.angle_gamma   90.00
#
_symmetry.space_group_name_H-M   'P 1'
#
loop_
_entity.id
_entity.type
_entity.pdbx_description
1 polymer ?
#
loop_
_entity_poly.entity_id
_entity_poly.type
_entity_poly.pdbx_seq_one_letter_code
_entity_poly.pdbx_strand_id
1 'polypeptide(L)'
;IPGILIGLALMAYIAFIANKRGYPRGKKYTLRQFIKSTIIAFPALMTPVILLGGIYTGVVTPTEAGALAGIYALLISVLVYRSLGLKQLLEVIFETAKTTGILTIIVGVSSGFEPAWFHQRCGIDFTERWHQDPFYRYDSLVKMKRELCKNFPSVSYWNEDFKDDLSTISGCYGAYVIPMVCGFRLVYEKDRWPEIDKNKEKLSVKEVEKLNADDIHKNTFVEEIFKQMDIIRNQWGKIHGYLNWQGVLNNAFILRGENIFTDFYDRPAFAHHFFTLISDVMIRLALKVQKKQRESGFYINHFCVSNCTVNMVSPQIYREFLFPYDKKIAESFERFGMHTCNWNVTPYLEEIRKLPKVGYLDMGIMSDMKKVKKMFP
;
A
#
# COMPACT_ATOMS: atom_id res chain seq x y z
N ILE A 1 -15.51 -4.40 -25.23
CA ILE A 1 -16.84 -3.90 -24.79
C ILE A 1 -16.71 -2.84 -23.67
N PRO A 2 -16.00 -3.06 -22.55
CA PRO A 2 -15.93 -2.06 -21.46
C PRO A 2 -15.34 -0.69 -21.89
N GLY A 3 -14.27 -0.70 -22.69
CA GLY A 3 -13.65 0.54 -23.16
C GLY A 3 -14.55 1.40 -24.05
N ILE A 4 -15.39 0.76 -24.89
CA ILE A 4 -16.37 1.48 -25.73
C ILE A 4 -17.46 2.10 -24.85
N LEU A 5 -17.95 1.36 -23.86
CA LEU A 5 -18.96 1.86 -22.91
C LEU A 5 -18.43 3.05 -22.11
N ILE A 6 -17.21 2.98 -21.57
CA ILE A 6 -16.57 4.09 -20.86
C ILE A 6 -16.37 5.28 -21.80
N GLY A 7 -15.89 5.04 -23.03
CA GLY A 7 -15.71 6.09 -24.03
C GLY A 7 -17.01 6.82 -24.34
N LEU A 8 -18.10 6.08 -24.59
CA LEU A 8 -19.42 6.67 -24.84
C LEU A 8 -19.98 7.40 -23.62
N ALA A 9 -19.82 6.84 -22.41
CA ALA A 9 -20.25 7.48 -21.17
C ALA A 9 -19.52 8.82 -20.94
N LEU A 10 -18.21 8.86 -21.18
CA LEU A 10 -17.41 10.09 -21.08
C LEU A 10 -17.82 11.10 -22.15
N MET A 11 -18.05 10.68 -23.39
CA MET A 11 -18.56 11.56 -24.46
C MET A 11 -19.91 12.18 -24.07
N ALA A 12 -20.84 11.36 -23.55
CA ALA A 12 -22.14 11.82 -23.09
C ALA A 12 -22.03 12.81 -21.91
N TYR A 13 -21.19 12.49 -20.93
CA TYR A 13 -20.94 13.36 -19.77
C TYR A 13 -20.33 14.71 -20.18
N ILE A 14 -19.31 14.70 -21.05
CA ILE A 14 -18.68 15.92 -21.56
C ILE A 14 -19.71 16.76 -22.34
N ALA A 15 -20.51 16.14 -23.20
CA ALA A 15 -21.57 16.84 -23.94
C ALA A 15 -22.60 17.48 -22.99
N PHE A 16 -22.99 16.79 -21.92
CA PHE A 16 -23.90 17.32 -20.91
C PHE A 16 -23.28 18.51 -20.14
N ILE A 17 -22.07 18.36 -19.62
CA ILE A 17 -21.38 19.41 -18.84
C ILE A 17 -21.05 20.63 -19.70
N ALA A 18 -20.56 20.43 -20.92
CA ALA A 18 -20.19 21.52 -21.81
C ALA A 18 -21.41 22.38 -22.19
N ASN A 19 -22.57 21.74 -22.41
CA ASN A 19 -23.82 22.46 -22.64
C ASN A 19 -24.33 23.14 -21.36
N LYS A 20 -24.33 22.45 -20.21
CA LYS A 20 -24.81 23.01 -18.93
C LYS A 20 -23.97 24.21 -18.46
N ARG A 21 -22.66 24.21 -18.71
CA ARG A 21 -21.72 25.27 -18.30
C ARG A 21 -21.45 26.30 -19.39
N GLY A 22 -22.09 26.20 -20.56
CA GLY A 22 -21.96 27.19 -21.64
C GLY A 22 -20.55 27.32 -22.21
N TYR A 23 -19.81 26.22 -22.36
CA TYR A 23 -18.45 26.27 -22.89
C TYR A 23 -18.42 26.77 -24.35
N PRO A 24 -17.39 27.56 -24.72
CA PRO A 24 -17.29 28.16 -26.05
C PRO A 24 -17.23 27.08 -27.14
N ARG A 25 -18.04 27.24 -28.19
CA ARG A 25 -18.06 26.33 -29.34
C ARG A 25 -16.99 26.73 -30.35
N GLY A 26 -16.20 25.75 -30.81
CA GLY A 26 -15.22 25.96 -31.88
C GLY A 26 -15.86 26.23 -33.25
N LYS A 27 -15.05 26.67 -34.22
CA LYS A 27 -15.49 26.85 -35.62
C LYS A 27 -16.00 25.51 -36.19
N LYS A 28 -17.10 25.55 -36.94
CA LYS A 28 -17.63 24.36 -37.65
C LYS A 28 -16.61 23.90 -38.69
N TYR A 29 -16.26 22.62 -38.66
CA TYR A 29 -15.39 21.98 -39.67
C TYR A 29 -16.24 21.39 -40.79
N THR A 30 -15.78 21.54 -42.03
CA THR A 30 -16.32 20.81 -43.19
C THR A 30 -15.81 19.38 -43.19
N LEU A 31 -16.53 18.44 -43.83
CA LEU A 31 -16.11 17.04 -43.97
C LEU A 31 -14.71 16.93 -44.60
N ARG A 32 -14.39 17.79 -45.57
CA ARG A 32 -13.07 17.85 -46.21
C ARG A 32 -11.97 18.25 -45.22
N GLN A 33 -12.23 19.21 -44.34
CA GLN A 33 -11.29 19.60 -43.28
C GLN A 33 -11.11 18.49 -42.25
N PHE A 34 -12.20 17.81 -41.87
CA PHE A 34 -12.14 16.66 -40.96
C PHE A 34 -11.26 15.53 -41.50
N ILE A 35 -11.48 15.12 -42.76
CA ILE A 35 -10.67 14.08 -43.41
C ILE A 35 -9.20 14.51 -43.49
N LYS A 36 -8.94 15.76 -43.91
CA LYS A 36 -7.57 16.30 -43.97
C LYS A 36 -6.88 16.24 -42.61
N SER A 37 -7.54 16.68 -41.54
CA SER A 37 -6.99 16.62 -40.18
C SER A 37 -6.78 15.19 -39.70
N THR A 38 -7.69 14.27 -40.04
CA THR A 38 -7.56 12.85 -39.70
C THR A 38 -6.32 12.23 -40.35
N ILE A 39 -6.09 12.52 -41.63
CA ILE A 39 -4.89 12.05 -42.34
C ILE A 39 -3.62 12.64 -41.73
N ILE A 40 -3.62 13.92 -41.33
CA ILE A 40 -2.47 14.55 -40.66
C ILE A 40 -2.21 13.89 -39.30
N ALA A 41 -3.25 13.53 -38.54
CA ALA A 41 -3.12 12.88 -37.24
C ALA A 41 -2.82 11.37 -37.32
N PHE A 42 -3.08 10.74 -38.48
CA PHE A 42 -2.97 9.29 -38.67
C PHE A 42 -1.62 8.70 -38.23
N PRO A 43 -0.45 9.31 -38.57
CA PRO A 43 0.83 8.77 -38.14
C PRO A 43 0.99 8.73 -36.62
N ALA A 44 0.53 9.76 -35.88
CA ALA A 44 0.54 9.74 -34.41
C ALA A 44 -0.37 8.65 -33.82
N LEU A 45 -1.52 8.40 -34.46
CA LEU A 45 -2.48 7.38 -34.02
C LEU A 45 -1.96 5.95 -34.18
N MET A 46 -0.92 5.73 -34.99
CA MET A 46 -0.29 4.42 -35.12
C MET A 46 0.59 4.04 -33.92
N THR A 47 1.03 4.99 -33.09
CA THR A 47 1.84 4.71 -31.89
C THR A 47 1.17 3.70 -30.94
N PRO A 48 -0.08 3.88 -30.49
CA PRO A 48 -0.77 2.88 -29.69
C PRO A 48 -1.04 1.57 -30.44
N VAL A 49 -1.19 1.62 -31.77
CA VAL A 49 -1.39 0.41 -32.59
C VAL A 49 -0.11 -0.43 -32.64
N ILE A 50 1.06 0.19 -32.79
CA ILE A 50 2.37 -0.47 -32.74
C ILE A 50 2.59 -1.08 -31.35
N LEU A 51 2.30 -0.31 -30.30
CA LEU A 51 2.46 -0.75 -28.91
C LEU A 51 1.55 -1.93 -28.58
N LEU A 52 0.23 -1.77 -28.75
CA LEU A 52 -0.74 -2.80 -28.39
C LEU A 52 -0.70 -3.98 -29.37
N GLY A 53 -0.51 -3.71 -30.65
CA GLY A 53 -0.35 -4.72 -31.67
C GLY A 53 0.86 -5.59 -31.40
N GLY A 54 2.03 -4.99 -31.10
CA GLY A 54 3.24 -5.73 -30.75
C GLY A 54 3.05 -6.64 -29.53
N ILE A 55 2.41 -6.13 -28.48
CA ILE A 55 2.13 -6.90 -27.25
C ILE A 55 1.14 -8.04 -27.50
N TYR A 56 -0.03 -7.74 -28.08
CA TYR A 56 -1.11 -8.73 -28.21
C TYR A 56 -0.85 -9.77 -29.30
N THR A 57 -0.02 -9.46 -30.29
CA THR A 57 0.43 -10.44 -31.29
C THR A 57 1.58 -11.31 -30.78
N GLY A 58 2.20 -10.95 -29.65
CA GLY A 58 3.34 -11.66 -29.08
C GLY A 58 4.64 -11.48 -29.85
N VAL A 59 4.69 -10.57 -30.83
CA VAL A 59 5.91 -10.28 -31.62
C VAL A 59 6.98 -9.64 -30.76
N VAL A 60 6.59 -8.83 -29.78
CA VAL A 60 7.49 -8.17 -28.83
C VAL A 60 6.93 -8.22 -27.42
N THR A 61 7.83 -8.25 -26.45
CA THR A 61 7.47 -8.11 -25.03
C THR A 61 6.98 -6.69 -24.72
N PRO A 62 6.25 -6.47 -23.60
CA PRO A 62 5.80 -5.12 -23.23
C PRO A 62 6.93 -4.08 -23.15
N THR A 63 8.11 -4.48 -22.69
CA THR A 63 9.29 -3.61 -22.60
C THR A 63 9.80 -3.20 -23.98
N GLU A 64 9.94 -4.16 -24.90
CA GLU A 64 10.37 -3.91 -26.28
C GLU A 64 9.33 -3.11 -27.07
N ALA A 65 8.04 -3.39 -26.86
CA ALA A 65 6.94 -2.65 -27.46
C ALA A 65 6.96 -1.17 -27.06
N GLY A 66 7.24 -0.88 -25.78
CA GLY A 66 7.44 0.47 -25.29
C GLY A 66 8.61 1.18 -25.99
N ALA A 67 9.74 0.50 -26.15
CA ALA A 67 10.90 1.05 -26.86
C ALA A 67 10.59 1.37 -28.33
N LEU A 68 9.94 0.44 -29.04
CA LEU A 68 9.53 0.64 -30.44
C LEU A 68 8.53 1.78 -30.61
N ALA A 69 7.53 1.86 -29.73
CA ALA A 69 6.56 2.95 -29.74
C ALA A 69 7.21 4.31 -29.45
N GLY A 70 8.17 4.37 -28.52
CA GLY A 70 8.95 5.56 -28.22
C GLY A 70 9.80 6.02 -29.40
N ILE A 71 10.54 5.10 -30.04
CA ILE A 71 11.32 5.38 -31.26
C ILE A 71 10.40 5.87 -32.38
N TYR A 72 9.28 5.20 -32.61
CA TYR A 72 8.31 5.60 -33.63
C TYR A 72 7.74 7.01 -33.35
N ALA A 73 7.34 7.29 -32.12
CA ALA A 73 6.85 8.62 -31.73
C ALA A 73 7.91 9.71 -31.94
N LEU A 74 9.17 9.42 -31.62
CA LEU A 74 10.29 10.33 -31.87
C LEU A 74 10.48 10.58 -33.38
N LEU A 75 10.51 9.52 -34.19
CA LEU A 75 10.65 9.62 -35.65
C LEU A 75 9.52 10.43 -36.29
N ILE A 76 8.27 10.17 -35.89
CA ILE A 76 7.12 10.93 -36.39
C ILE A 76 7.20 12.40 -35.96
N SER A 77 7.59 12.67 -34.72
CA SER A 77 7.69 14.05 -34.22
C SER A 77 8.78 14.87 -34.92
N VAL A 78 9.92 14.23 -35.22
CA VAL A 78 11.07 14.88 -35.90
C VAL A 78 10.86 14.95 -37.41
N LEU A 79 10.45 13.87 -38.06
CA LEU A 79 10.43 13.75 -39.52
C LEU A 79 9.11 14.21 -40.14
N VAL A 80 7.97 13.84 -39.53
CA VAL A 80 6.64 14.08 -40.10
C VAL A 80 6.07 15.41 -39.60
N TYR A 81 5.98 15.59 -38.28
CA TYR A 81 5.45 16.84 -37.72
C TYR A 81 6.49 17.95 -37.64
N ARG A 82 7.78 17.59 -37.63
CA ARG A 82 8.89 18.54 -37.47
C ARG A 82 8.68 19.48 -36.28
N SER A 83 8.05 18.96 -35.23
CA SER A 83 7.64 19.72 -34.03
C SER A 83 8.69 19.69 -32.93
N LEU A 84 9.70 18.82 -33.06
CA LEU A 84 10.75 18.58 -32.06
C LEU A 84 12.11 19.03 -32.62
N GLY A 85 12.64 20.13 -32.08
CA GLY A 85 14.01 20.57 -32.33
C GLY A 85 15.01 19.90 -31.38
N LEU A 86 16.32 20.12 -31.60
CA LEU A 86 17.39 19.50 -30.79
C LEU A 86 17.28 19.87 -29.31
N LYS A 87 16.92 21.11 -28.99
CA LYS A 87 16.76 21.57 -27.60
C LYS A 87 15.62 20.82 -26.90
N GLN A 88 14.46 20.71 -27.55
CA GLN A 88 13.30 19.98 -27.01
C GLN A 88 13.60 18.49 -26.88
N LEU A 89 14.35 17.92 -27.83
CA LEU A 89 14.78 16.53 -27.76
C LEU A 89 15.66 16.28 -26.53
N LEU A 90 16.66 17.14 -26.28
CA LEU A 90 17.51 17.05 -25.09
C LEU A 90 16.71 17.21 -23.80
N GLU A 91 15.73 18.10 -23.77
CA GLU A 91 14.82 18.28 -22.64
C GLU A 91 13.98 17.03 -22.35
N VAL A 92 13.40 16.40 -23.39
CA VAL A 92 12.65 15.15 -23.27
C VAL A 92 13.54 14.01 -22.76
N ILE A 93 14.77 13.88 -23.28
CA ILE A 93 15.72 12.86 -22.84
C ILE A 93 16.08 13.08 -21.37
N PHE A 94 16.36 14.32 -20.97
CA PHE A 94 16.72 14.65 -19.59
C PHE A 94 15.58 14.35 -18.61
N GLU A 95 14.35 14.76 -18.92
CA GLU A 95 13.18 14.48 -18.06
C GLU A 95 12.88 12.97 -17.99
N THR A 96 13.05 12.24 -19.10
CA THR A 96 12.92 10.78 -19.12
C THR A 96 13.98 10.13 -18.22
N ALA A 97 15.26 10.49 -18.39
CA ALA A 97 16.36 9.95 -17.60
C ALA A 97 16.21 10.27 -16.11
N LYS A 98 15.78 11.48 -15.77
CA LYS A 98 15.48 11.89 -14.39
C LYS A 98 14.36 11.04 -13.79
N THR A 99 13.27 10.85 -14.51
CA THR A 99 12.12 10.05 -14.04
C THR A 99 12.53 8.58 -13.85
N THR A 100 13.23 7.99 -14.82
CA THR A 100 13.75 6.61 -14.73
C THR A 100 14.76 6.47 -13.59
N GLY A 101 15.65 7.43 -13.41
CA GLY A 101 16.64 7.43 -12.33
C GLY A 101 16.00 7.48 -10.95
N ILE A 102 15.01 8.36 -10.75
CA ILE A 102 14.24 8.44 -9.50
C ILE A 102 13.57 7.09 -9.19
N LEU A 103 12.88 6.49 -10.17
CA LEU A 103 12.21 5.20 -9.99
C LEU A 103 13.21 4.08 -9.66
N THR A 104 14.36 4.05 -10.34
CA THR A 104 15.39 3.03 -10.12
C THR A 104 16.00 3.16 -8.73
N ILE A 105 16.27 4.38 -8.26
CA ILE A 105 16.75 4.61 -6.90
C ILE A 105 15.71 4.17 -5.86
N ILE A 106 14.43 4.49 -6.07
CA ILE A 106 13.36 4.08 -5.17
C ILE A 106 13.30 2.54 -5.07
N VAL A 107 13.31 1.84 -6.20
CA VAL A 107 13.27 0.35 -6.24
C VAL A 107 14.56 -0.25 -5.66
N GLY A 108 15.72 0.33 -5.95
CA GLY A 108 17.00 -0.15 -5.45
C GLY A 108 17.11 -0.02 -3.93
N VAL A 109 16.68 1.11 -3.37
CA VAL A 109 16.68 1.35 -1.93
C VAL A 109 15.62 0.49 -1.24
N SER A 110 14.43 0.30 -1.84
CA SER A 110 13.40 -0.58 -1.26
C SER A 110 13.84 -2.03 -1.18
N SER A 111 14.69 -2.49 -2.09
CA SER A 111 15.24 -3.86 -2.09
C SER A 111 16.24 -4.12 -0.95
N GLY A 112 16.70 -3.08 -0.25
CA GLY A 112 17.59 -3.20 0.90
C GLY A 112 16.86 -3.73 2.14
N PHE A 113 17.41 -4.76 2.79
CA PHE A 113 16.90 -5.34 4.04
C PHE A 113 15.53 -6.03 3.92
N GLU A 114 15.06 -6.31 2.70
CA GLU A 114 13.92 -7.19 2.47
C GLU A 114 14.31 -8.67 2.60
N PRO A 115 13.34 -9.59 2.75
CA PRO A 115 13.59 -11.03 2.82
C PRO A 115 14.55 -11.56 1.74
N ALA A 116 14.49 -11.03 0.51
CA ALA A 116 15.37 -11.45 -0.58
C ALA A 116 16.84 -11.22 -0.28
N TRP A 117 17.16 -10.07 0.33
CA TRP A 117 18.53 -9.72 0.70
C TRP A 117 19.10 -10.69 1.73
N PHE A 118 18.30 -11.03 2.75
CA PHE A 118 18.67 -11.97 3.79
C PHE A 118 18.64 -13.43 3.32
N HIS A 119 17.75 -13.79 2.40
CA HIS A 119 17.74 -15.10 1.76
C HIS A 119 19.04 -15.34 1.01
N GLN A 120 19.44 -14.38 0.16
CA GLN A 120 20.64 -14.48 -0.66
C GLN A 120 21.93 -14.50 0.18
N ARG A 121 22.00 -13.71 1.25
CA ARG A 121 23.24 -13.55 2.04
C ARG A 121 23.36 -14.49 3.23
N CYS A 122 22.23 -14.81 3.86
CA CYS A 122 22.21 -15.60 5.10
C CYS A 122 21.58 -16.98 4.92
N GLY A 123 21.02 -17.30 3.75
CA GLY A 123 20.31 -18.56 3.49
C GLY A 123 19.05 -18.72 4.33
N ILE A 124 18.41 -17.60 4.70
CA ILE A 124 17.20 -17.61 5.53
C ILE A 124 15.98 -17.91 4.65
N ASP A 125 15.14 -18.81 5.13
CA ASP A 125 13.91 -19.26 4.48
C ASP A 125 12.73 -18.52 5.11
N PHE A 126 12.15 -17.57 4.35
CA PHE A 126 11.00 -16.77 4.77
C PHE A 126 9.65 -17.45 4.47
N THR A 127 9.64 -18.76 4.22
CA THR A 127 8.39 -19.52 4.11
C THR A 127 7.63 -19.56 5.45
N GLU A 128 6.56 -20.35 5.52
CA GLU A 128 5.73 -20.54 6.72
C GLU A 128 6.55 -20.79 7.99
N ARG A 129 7.71 -21.45 7.88
CA ARG A 129 8.64 -21.71 8.99
C ARG A 129 9.07 -20.42 9.71
N TRP A 130 9.45 -19.36 8.99
CA TRP A 130 9.82 -18.08 9.62
C TRP A 130 8.66 -17.47 10.44
N HIS A 131 7.44 -17.65 9.98
CA HIS A 131 6.26 -17.05 10.60
C HIS A 131 5.70 -17.88 11.76
N GLN A 132 5.87 -19.21 11.73
CA GLN A 132 5.26 -20.11 12.71
C GLN A 132 6.23 -20.69 13.74
N ASP A 133 7.54 -20.75 13.46
CA ASP A 133 8.54 -21.32 14.35
C ASP A 133 9.36 -20.22 15.04
N PRO A 134 9.11 -19.92 16.34
CA PRO A 134 9.86 -18.90 17.07
C PRO A 134 11.36 -19.21 17.21
N PHE A 135 11.76 -20.48 17.26
CA PHE A 135 13.17 -20.86 17.38
C PHE A 135 13.90 -20.58 16.08
N TYR A 136 13.34 -21.03 14.96
CA TYR A 136 13.90 -20.74 13.65
C TYR A 136 13.98 -19.22 13.37
N ARG A 137 12.93 -18.47 13.74
CA ARG A 137 12.93 -17.00 13.63
C ARG A 137 14.02 -16.37 14.48
N TYR A 138 14.19 -16.80 15.73
CA TYR A 138 15.24 -16.31 16.62
C TYR A 138 16.64 -16.53 16.00
N ASP A 139 16.95 -17.76 15.59
CA ASP A 139 18.24 -18.12 14.98
C ASP A 139 18.50 -17.33 13.69
N SER A 140 17.44 -17.12 12.92
CA SER A 140 17.51 -16.35 11.67
C SER A 140 17.75 -14.86 11.97
N LEU A 141 17.11 -14.27 12.97
CA LEU A 141 17.36 -12.88 13.41
C LEU A 141 18.80 -12.68 13.90
N VAL A 142 19.40 -13.67 14.58
CA VAL A 142 20.82 -13.64 14.95
C VAL A 142 21.70 -13.54 13.70
N LYS A 143 21.43 -14.35 12.67
CA LYS A 143 22.17 -14.32 11.39
C LYS A 143 21.97 -12.99 10.67
N MET A 144 20.73 -12.48 10.61
CA MET A 144 20.41 -11.19 9.99
C MET A 144 21.18 -10.06 10.66
N LYS A 145 21.16 -10.01 11.99
CA LYS A 145 21.86 -9.00 12.78
C LYS A 145 23.36 -9.01 12.54
N ARG A 146 23.99 -10.19 12.57
CA ARG A 146 25.42 -10.33 12.26
C ARG A 146 25.76 -9.82 10.87
N GLU A 147 24.94 -10.15 9.88
CA GLU A 147 25.13 -9.67 8.51
C GLU A 147 24.99 -8.14 8.42
N LEU A 148 24.07 -7.54 9.17
CA LEU A 148 23.93 -6.08 9.26
C LEU A 148 25.16 -5.42 9.90
N CYS A 149 25.58 -5.87 11.08
CA CYS A 149 26.76 -5.34 11.79
C CYS A 149 28.03 -5.46 10.94
N LYS A 150 28.20 -6.59 10.23
CA LYS A 150 29.35 -6.83 9.35
C LYS A 150 29.39 -5.90 8.14
N ASN A 151 28.27 -5.72 7.44
CA ASN A 151 28.25 -4.95 6.18
C ASN A 151 28.10 -3.44 6.41
N PHE A 152 27.63 -3.02 7.58
CA PHE A 152 27.35 -1.63 7.88
C PHE A 152 27.89 -1.23 9.26
N PRO A 153 29.21 -1.34 9.49
CA PRO A 153 29.84 -1.04 10.77
C PRO A 153 29.69 0.44 11.19
N SER A 154 29.35 1.33 10.26
CA SER A 154 29.08 2.75 10.54
C SER A 154 27.72 3.02 11.21
N VAL A 155 26.82 2.03 11.25
CA VAL A 155 25.47 2.17 11.80
C VAL A 155 25.49 1.80 13.28
N SER A 156 25.60 2.81 14.15
CA SER A 156 25.87 2.64 15.58
C SER A 156 24.78 1.91 16.38
N TYR A 157 23.53 1.90 15.90
CA TYR A 157 22.44 1.21 16.58
C TYR A 157 22.34 -0.28 16.22
N TRP A 158 23.08 -0.76 15.22
CA TRP A 158 23.21 -2.20 14.95
C TRP A 158 24.30 -2.79 15.83
N ASN A 159 23.88 -3.58 16.82
CA ASN A 159 24.77 -4.15 17.81
C ASN A 159 24.42 -5.62 18.07
N GLU A 160 25.39 -6.52 17.88
CA GLU A 160 25.26 -7.96 18.15
C GLU A 160 25.01 -8.28 19.63
N ASP A 161 25.45 -7.41 20.55
CA ASP A 161 25.27 -7.58 21.99
C ASP A 161 23.84 -7.29 22.45
N PHE A 162 23.09 -6.49 21.69
CA PHE A 162 21.69 -6.20 21.99
C PHE A 162 20.82 -7.39 21.56
N LYS A 163 20.27 -8.14 22.51
CA LYS A 163 19.52 -9.39 22.22
C LYS A 163 18.00 -9.28 22.39
N ASP A 164 17.51 -8.17 22.93
CA ASP A 164 16.10 -7.96 23.28
C ASP A 164 15.16 -8.04 22.07
N ASP A 165 15.62 -7.72 20.87
CA ASP A 165 14.82 -7.75 19.63
C ASP A 165 14.76 -9.13 18.95
N LEU A 166 15.51 -10.13 19.43
CA LEU A 166 15.60 -11.46 18.81
C LEU A 166 14.38 -12.35 19.17
N SER A 167 13.84 -12.20 20.39
CA SER A 167 12.70 -12.97 20.88
C SER A 167 11.39 -12.21 20.64
N THR A 168 10.99 -12.16 19.36
CA THR A 168 10.00 -11.19 18.88
C THR A 168 8.78 -11.80 18.18
N ILE A 169 7.65 -11.10 18.27
CA ILE A 169 6.47 -11.29 17.40
C ILE A 169 6.42 -10.29 16.24
N SER A 170 7.44 -9.43 16.09
CA SER A 170 7.55 -8.53 14.94
C SER A 170 7.75 -9.31 13.64
N GLY A 171 7.15 -8.81 12.56
CA GLY A 171 7.28 -9.43 11.23
C GLY A 171 6.50 -10.74 11.06
N CYS A 172 5.80 -11.20 12.10
CA CYS A 172 4.86 -12.30 11.99
C CYS A 172 3.70 -11.91 11.06
N TYR A 173 3.46 -12.72 10.02
CA TYR A 173 2.30 -12.61 9.13
C TYR A 173 2.16 -11.29 8.34
N GLY A 174 3.22 -10.47 8.26
CA GLY A 174 3.22 -9.23 7.47
C GLY A 174 2.05 -8.31 7.82
N ALA A 175 1.38 -7.79 6.79
CA ALA A 175 0.23 -6.89 6.93
C ALA A 175 -1.11 -7.61 7.22
N TYR A 176 -1.10 -8.92 7.52
CA TYR A 176 -2.27 -9.77 7.29
C TYR A 176 -2.88 -10.41 8.53
N VAL A 177 -2.57 -9.91 9.74
CA VAL A 177 -3.16 -10.40 11.00
C VAL A 177 -4.69 -10.38 10.95
N ILE A 178 -5.29 -9.25 10.55
CA ILE A 178 -6.76 -9.14 10.46
C ILE A 178 -7.35 -9.98 9.32
N PRO A 179 -6.78 -9.97 8.11
CA PRO A 179 -7.21 -10.89 7.05
C PRO A 179 -7.19 -12.37 7.46
N MET A 180 -6.15 -12.81 8.16
CA MET A 180 -6.01 -14.20 8.62
C MET A 180 -7.10 -14.59 9.64
N VAL A 181 -7.41 -13.74 10.61
CA VAL A 181 -8.53 -14.01 11.54
C VAL A 181 -9.88 -14.02 10.83
N CYS A 182 -10.02 -13.29 9.72
CA CYS A 182 -11.19 -13.32 8.84
C CYS A 182 -11.20 -14.52 7.85
N GLY A 183 -10.25 -15.46 7.96
CA GLY A 183 -10.22 -16.70 7.19
C GLY A 183 -9.49 -16.63 5.85
N PHE A 184 -8.78 -15.54 5.55
CA PHE A 184 -7.87 -15.50 4.40
C PHE A 184 -6.62 -16.31 4.71
N ARG A 185 -5.98 -16.84 3.67
CA ARG A 185 -4.73 -17.61 3.79
C ARG A 185 -3.58 -16.84 3.17
N LEU A 186 -2.39 -17.12 3.68
CA LEU A 186 -1.13 -16.58 3.16
C LEU A 186 -0.47 -17.59 2.22
N VAL A 187 0.11 -17.05 1.16
CA VAL A 187 1.06 -17.72 0.29
C VAL A 187 2.45 -17.26 0.70
N TYR A 188 3.29 -18.22 1.04
CA TYR A 188 4.64 -17.98 1.53
C TYR A 188 5.67 -18.31 0.47
N GLU A 189 6.77 -17.55 0.46
CA GLU A 189 7.89 -17.74 -0.45
C GLU A 189 9.21 -17.58 0.30
N LYS A 190 10.29 -18.10 -0.27
CA LYS A 190 11.58 -18.22 0.44
C LYS A 190 12.28 -16.88 0.66
N ASP A 191 12.00 -15.91 -0.19
CA ASP A 191 12.77 -14.67 -0.36
C ASP A 191 11.89 -13.42 -0.39
N ARG A 192 10.63 -13.50 0.06
CA ARG A 192 9.72 -12.35 0.15
C ARG A 192 8.71 -12.51 1.26
N TRP A 193 8.16 -11.38 1.70
CA TRP A 193 7.08 -11.37 2.68
C TRP A 193 5.86 -12.13 2.14
N PRO A 194 5.09 -12.79 3.03
CA PRO A 194 3.92 -13.54 2.60
C PRO A 194 2.92 -12.60 1.96
N GLU A 195 2.12 -13.11 1.02
CA GLU A 195 1.01 -12.39 0.43
C GLU A 195 -0.29 -13.12 0.70
N ILE A 196 -1.43 -12.44 0.57
CA ILE A 196 -2.71 -13.13 0.56
C ILE A 196 -2.86 -13.95 -0.72
N ASP A 197 -3.45 -15.13 -0.58
CA ASP A 197 -3.85 -15.98 -1.71
C ASP A 197 -4.74 -15.20 -2.68
N LYS A 198 -4.20 -14.92 -3.87
CA LYS A 198 -4.86 -14.15 -4.93
C LYS A 198 -6.05 -14.89 -5.53
N ASN A 199 -6.14 -16.21 -5.33
CA ASN A 199 -7.27 -17.01 -5.78
C ASN A 199 -8.48 -16.91 -4.84
N LYS A 200 -8.29 -16.42 -3.60
CA LYS A 200 -9.39 -16.20 -2.67
C LYS A 200 -10.20 -15.00 -3.12
N GLU A 201 -11.46 -15.24 -3.48
CA GLU A 201 -12.43 -14.20 -3.77
C GLU A 201 -12.57 -13.22 -2.60
N LYS A 202 -12.71 -11.94 -2.95
CA LYS A 202 -13.00 -10.87 -1.99
C LYS A 202 -14.39 -11.08 -1.41
N LEU A 203 -14.57 -10.65 -0.16
CA LEU A 203 -15.83 -10.81 0.54
C LEU A 203 -16.95 -10.05 -0.19
N SER A 204 -18.06 -10.74 -0.40
CA SER A 204 -19.33 -10.15 -0.79
C SER A 204 -19.99 -9.43 0.40
N VAL A 205 -20.96 -8.57 0.11
CA VAL A 205 -21.77 -7.89 1.15
C VAL A 205 -22.39 -8.89 2.12
N LYS A 206 -22.98 -9.97 1.59
CA LYS A 206 -23.63 -11.03 2.39
C LYS A 206 -22.65 -11.79 3.29
N GLU A 207 -21.40 -11.95 2.87
CA GLU A 207 -20.38 -12.60 3.69
C GLU A 207 -19.95 -11.68 4.83
N VAL A 208 -19.73 -10.39 4.55
CA VAL A 208 -19.38 -9.40 5.58
C VAL A 208 -20.50 -9.26 6.62
N GLU A 209 -21.77 -9.21 6.20
CA GLU A 209 -22.91 -9.14 7.12
C GLU A 209 -23.05 -10.36 8.04
N LYS A 210 -22.47 -11.50 7.66
CA LYS A 210 -22.42 -12.72 8.48
C LYS A 210 -21.23 -12.77 9.42
N LEU A 211 -20.22 -11.92 9.23
CA LEU A 211 -19.05 -11.91 10.09
C LEU A 211 -19.41 -11.37 11.47
N ASN A 212 -19.00 -12.09 12.49
CA ASN A 212 -19.13 -11.69 13.88
C ASN A 212 -17.74 -11.56 14.52
N ALA A 213 -17.49 -10.46 15.21
CA ALA A 213 -16.26 -10.26 15.96
C ALA A 213 -15.99 -11.42 16.93
N ASP A 214 -16.99 -11.94 17.64
CA ASP A 214 -16.77 -12.99 18.65
C ASP A 214 -16.26 -14.29 18.03
N ASP A 215 -16.76 -14.66 16.84
CA ASP A 215 -16.33 -15.86 16.14
C ASP A 215 -14.93 -15.69 15.53
N ILE A 216 -14.61 -14.49 15.04
CA ILE A 216 -13.28 -14.15 14.53
C ILE A 216 -12.20 -14.31 15.62
N HIS A 217 -12.53 -14.04 16.89
CA HIS A 217 -11.59 -14.23 18.00
C HIS A 217 -11.35 -15.69 18.39
N LYS A 218 -12.22 -16.63 17.96
CA LYS A 218 -12.09 -18.07 18.18
C LYS A 218 -11.33 -18.76 17.04
N ASN A 219 -10.87 -18.00 16.05
CA ASN A 219 -10.10 -18.53 14.93
C ASN A 219 -8.79 -19.18 15.43
N THR A 220 -8.45 -20.35 14.91
CA THR A 220 -7.23 -21.11 15.25
C THR A 220 -5.94 -20.30 15.06
N PHE A 221 -5.94 -19.32 14.15
CA PHE A 221 -4.82 -18.41 13.95
C PHE A 221 -4.53 -17.55 15.20
N VAL A 222 -5.58 -17.15 15.94
CA VAL A 222 -5.42 -16.41 17.19
C VAL A 222 -4.71 -17.30 18.22
N GLU A 223 -5.12 -18.55 18.34
CA GLU A 223 -4.49 -19.54 19.23
C GLU A 223 -3.01 -19.75 18.88
N GLU A 224 -2.69 -19.82 17.60
CA GLU A 224 -1.30 -19.96 17.12
C GLU A 224 -0.43 -18.74 17.49
N ILE A 225 -0.94 -17.51 17.38
CA ILE A 225 -0.23 -16.31 17.86
C ILE A 225 0.08 -16.45 19.37
N PHE A 226 -0.92 -16.82 20.18
CA PHE A 226 -0.73 -16.94 21.63
C PHE A 226 0.21 -18.08 22.00
N LYS A 227 0.18 -19.20 21.27
CA LYS A 227 1.11 -20.31 21.44
C LYS A 227 2.55 -19.87 21.18
N GLN A 228 2.81 -19.10 20.12
CA GLN A 228 4.15 -18.54 19.87
C GLN A 228 4.59 -17.59 20.98
N MET A 229 3.69 -16.74 21.47
CA MET A 229 3.98 -15.86 22.60
C MET A 229 4.33 -16.65 23.87
N ASP A 230 3.66 -17.77 24.13
CA ASP A 230 3.98 -18.66 25.25
C ASP A 230 5.33 -19.34 25.10
N ILE A 231 5.66 -19.83 23.90
CA ILE A 231 6.99 -20.35 23.59
C ILE A 231 8.04 -19.27 23.85
N ILE A 232 7.83 -18.05 23.33
CA ILE A 232 8.78 -16.95 23.48
C ILE A 232 9.01 -16.62 24.96
N ARG A 233 7.94 -16.49 25.74
CA ARG A 233 8.02 -16.22 27.18
C ARG A 233 8.77 -17.34 27.93
N ASN A 234 8.48 -18.60 27.61
CA ASN A 234 9.08 -19.73 28.32
C ASN A 234 10.58 -19.89 28.01
N GLN A 235 11.03 -19.53 26.80
CA GLN A 235 12.42 -19.70 26.36
C GLN A 235 13.29 -18.46 26.62
N TRP A 236 12.75 -17.26 26.44
CA TRP A 236 13.51 -16.00 26.50
C TRP A 236 12.95 -14.97 27.51
N GLY A 237 11.90 -15.32 28.26
CA GLY A 237 11.32 -14.47 29.31
C GLY A 237 10.36 -13.40 28.78
N LYS A 238 10.87 -12.43 28.02
CA LYS A 238 10.10 -11.27 27.52
C LYS A 238 9.59 -11.50 26.09
N ILE A 239 8.33 -11.12 25.84
CA ILE A 239 7.71 -11.18 24.52
C ILE A 239 7.87 -9.83 23.82
N HIS A 240 9.00 -9.66 23.13
CA HIS A 240 9.30 -8.42 22.42
C HIS A 240 8.53 -8.31 21.10
N GLY A 241 8.51 -7.10 20.55
CA GLY A 241 8.04 -6.83 19.20
C GLY A 241 6.63 -6.29 19.07
N TYR A 242 6.21 -6.14 17.82
CA TYR A 242 4.96 -5.50 17.44
C TYR A 242 4.37 -6.21 16.21
N LEU A 243 3.16 -6.77 16.36
CA LEU A 243 2.39 -7.21 15.20
C LEU A 243 2.05 -6.00 14.33
N ASN A 244 2.15 -6.12 13.01
CA ASN A 244 1.86 -5.01 12.11
C ASN A 244 0.35 -4.82 11.97
N TRP A 245 -0.20 -3.86 12.72
CA TRP A 245 -1.61 -3.50 12.65
C TRP A 245 -1.87 -2.57 11.47
N GLN A 246 -2.54 -3.11 10.45
CA GLN A 246 -3.08 -2.29 9.37
C GLN A 246 -4.30 -1.51 9.86
N GLY A 247 -4.51 -0.30 9.33
CA GLY A 247 -5.69 0.49 9.63
C GLY A 247 -6.97 -0.09 9.03
N VAL A 248 -8.11 0.48 9.42
CA VAL A 248 -9.43 -0.08 9.06
C VAL A 248 -9.66 -0.13 7.55
N LEU A 249 -9.22 0.90 6.81
CA LEU A 249 -9.35 0.93 5.35
C LEU A 249 -8.40 -0.06 4.67
N ASN A 250 -7.16 -0.18 5.15
CA ASN A 250 -6.19 -1.13 4.61
C ASN A 250 -6.75 -2.57 4.69
N ASN A 251 -7.27 -2.95 5.86
CA ASN A 251 -7.88 -4.27 6.05
C ASN A 251 -9.14 -4.44 5.19
N ALA A 252 -10.02 -3.44 5.14
CA ALA A 252 -11.21 -3.52 4.32
C ALA A 252 -10.88 -3.66 2.83
N PHE A 253 -9.89 -2.93 2.32
CA PHE A 253 -9.43 -3.04 0.94
C PHE A 253 -8.87 -4.43 0.64
N ILE A 254 -8.10 -5.01 1.56
CA ILE A 254 -7.59 -6.38 1.43
C ILE A 254 -8.75 -7.38 1.33
N LEU A 255 -9.75 -7.25 2.19
CA LEU A 255 -10.87 -8.18 2.34
C LEU A 255 -11.95 -8.04 1.24
N ARG A 256 -12.30 -6.80 0.86
CA ARG A 256 -13.42 -6.43 -0.03
C ARG A 256 -12.97 -5.99 -1.43
N GLY A 257 -11.68 -5.73 -1.61
CA GLY A 257 -11.12 -5.19 -2.84
C GLY A 257 -11.47 -3.71 -3.06
N GLU A 258 -11.32 -3.26 -4.29
CA GLU A 258 -11.64 -1.91 -4.76
C GLU A 258 -13.11 -1.53 -4.55
N ASN A 259 -14.00 -2.51 -4.41
CA ASN A 259 -15.41 -2.28 -4.15
C ASN A 259 -15.66 -1.51 -2.85
N ILE A 260 -14.72 -1.51 -1.89
CA ILE A 260 -14.86 -0.70 -0.67
C ILE A 260 -14.98 0.79 -1.00
N PHE A 261 -14.32 1.27 -2.06
CA PHE A 261 -14.38 2.68 -2.47
C PHE A 261 -15.72 3.04 -3.10
N THR A 262 -16.32 2.13 -3.87
CA THR A 262 -17.67 2.31 -4.40
C THR A 262 -18.72 2.20 -3.28
N ASP A 263 -18.48 1.34 -2.28
CA ASP A 263 -19.37 1.13 -1.15
C ASP A 263 -19.51 2.40 -0.27
N PHE A 264 -18.55 3.35 -0.29
CA PHE A 264 -18.73 4.67 0.35
C PHE A 264 -19.91 5.46 -0.19
N TYR A 265 -20.19 5.32 -1.49
CA TYR A 265 -21.23 6.08 -2.17
C TYR A 265 -22.51 5.26 -2.30
N ASP A 266 -22.38 3.98 -2.68
CA ASP A 266 -23.52 3.12 -2.96
C ASP A 266 -24.14 2.55 -1.68
N ARG A 267 -23.33 2.29 -0.65
CA ARG A 267 -23.74 1.57 0.57
C ARG A 267 -23.02 2.11 1.83
N PRO A 268 -23.16 3.41 2.16
CA PRO A 268 -22.41 4.03 3.26
C PRO A 268 -22.63 3.32 4.61
N ALA A 269 -23.85 2.88 4.90
CA ALA A 269 -24.16 2.14 6.12
C ALA A 269 -23.42 0.80 6.21
N PHE A 270 -23.26 0.09 5.09
CA PHE A 270 -22.49 -1.15 5.01
C PHE A 270 -21.00 -0.88 5.27
N ALA A 271 -20.43 0.16 4.65
CA ALA A 271 -19.03 0.52 4.87
C ALA A 271 -18.77 0.82 6.36
N HIS A 272 -19.65 1.58 7.00
CA HIS A 272 -19.59 1.84 8.45
C HIS A 272 -19.71 0.57 9.29
N HIS A 273 -20.64 -0.33 8.96
CA HIS A 273 -20.76 -1.61 9.64
C HIS A 273 -19.46 -2.42 9.54
N PHE A 274 -18.87 -2.47 8.34
CA PHE A 274 -17.65 -3.23 8.10
C PHE A 274 -16.44 -2.65 8.84
N PHE A 275 -16.26 -1.33 8.83
CA PHE A 275 -15.20 -0.68 9.61
C PHE A 275 -15.40 -0.83 11.12
N THR A 276 -16.66 -0.87 11.58
CA THR A 276 -16.96 -1.16 12.98
C THR A 276 -16.44 -2.54 13.36
N LEU A 277 -16.80 -3.57 12.58
CA LEU A 277 -16.34 -4.94 12.77
C LEU A 277 -14.80 -5.03 12.80
N ILE A 278 -14.12 -4.45 11.81
CA ILE A 278 -12.66 -4.47 11.72
C ILE A 278 -12.03 -3.80 12.94
N SER A 279 -12.50 -2.61 13.31
CA SER A 279 -11.97 -1.87 14.46
C SER A 279 -12.16 -2.63 15.77
N ASP A 280 -13.30 -3.30 15.96
CA ASP A 280 -13.58 -4.09 17.17
C ASP A 280 -12.68 -5.31 17.29
N VAL A 281 -12.47 -6.04 16.18
CA VAL A 281 -11.54 -7.16 16.14
C VAL A 281 -10.11 -6.70 16.42
N MET A 282 -9.67 -5.61 15.78
CA MET A 282 -8.34 -5.03 16.00
C MET A 282 -8.12 -4.67 17.46
N ILE A 283 -9.02 -3.88 18.06
CA ILE A 283 -8.89 -3.40 19.45
C ILE A 283 -8.83 -4.58 20.42
N ARG A 284 -9.77 -5.52 20.32
CA ARG A 284 -9.87 -6.66 21.24
C ARG A 284 -8.64 -7.57 21.14
N LEU A 285 -8.20 -7.91 19.93
CA LEU A 285 -7.03 -8.77 19.75
C LEU A 285 -5.74 -8.07 20.22
N ALA A 286 -5.55 -6.81 19.85
CA ALA A 286 -4.38 -6.04 20.25
C ALA A 286 -4.29 -5.84 21.76
N LEU A 287 -5.40 -5.57 22.45
CA LEU A 287 -5.42 -5.48 23.91
C LEU A 287 -4.99 -6.79 24.58
N LYS A 288 -5.44 -7.95 24.06
CA LYS A 288 -5.01 -9.27 24.56
C LYS A 288 -3.52 -9.51 24.32
N VAL A 289 -3.02 -9.20 23.13
CA VAL A 289 -1.59 -9.32 22.79
C VAL A 289 -0.75 -8.43 23.71
N GLN A 290 -1.06 -7.14 23.80
CA GLN A 290 -0.32 -6.20 24.64
C GLN A 290 -0.40 -6.55 26.13
N LYS A 291 -1.54 -7.07 26.61
CA LYS A 291 -1.65 -7.55 27.99
C LYS A 291 -0.63 -8.66 28.27
N LYS A 292 -0.57 -9.67 27.42
CA LYS A 292 0.38 -10.79 27.58
C LYS A 292 1.84 -10.34 27.45
N GLN A 293 2.12 -9.38 26.56
CA GLN A 293 3.44 -8.75 26.48
C GLN A 293 3.82 -8.03 27.78
N ARG A 294 2.91 -7.23 28.34
CA ARG A 294 3.13 -6.54 29.62
C ARG A 294 3.32 -7.52 30.79
N GLU A 295 2.56 -8.61 30.82
CA GLU A 295 2.71 -9.69 31.82
C GLU A 295 4.08 -10.39 31.71
N SER A 296 4.69 -10.41 30.53
CA SER A 296 6.07 -10.91 30.35
C SER A 296 7.15 -9.91 30.75
N GLY A 297 6.79 -8.67 31.10
CA GLY A 297 7.73 -7.59 31.42
C GLY A 297 8.19 -6.75 30.22
N PHE A 298 7.55 -6.89 29.05
CA PHE A 298 7.74 -6.00 27.91
C PHE A 298 6.71 -4.86 27.97
N TYR A 299 7.16 -3.65 28.30
CA TYR A 299 6.27 -2.49 28.37
C TYR A 299 5.91 -2.01 26.97
N ILE A 300 4.65 -2.17 26.59
CA ILE A 300 4.07 -1.65 25.37
C ILE A 300 2.86 -0.77 25.72
N ASN A 301 2.93 0.50 25.33
CA ASN A 301 1.88 1.49 25.51
C ASN A 301 1.46 2.18 24.19
N HIS A 302 2.07 1.79 23.08
CA HIS A 302 1.80 2.36 21.77
C HIS A 302 0.97 1.43 20.87
N PHE A 303 0.03 2.01 20.12
CA PHE A 303 -0.66 1.35 19.03
C PHE A 303 -0.57 2.20 17.76
N CYS A 304 0.20 1.73 16.79
CA CYS A 304 0.39 2.33 15.49
C CYS A 304 -0.45 1.61 14.44
N VAL A 305 -1.25 2.35 13.68
CA VAL A 305 -1.94 1.81 12.49
C VAL A 305 -1.21 2.18 11.21
N SER A 306 -0.99 1.21 10.34
CA SER A 306 -0.53 1.45 8.97
C SER A 306 -1.71 1.82 8.07
N ASN A 307 -1.76 3.07 7.63
CA ASN A 307 -2.88 3.70 6.92
C ASN A 307 -2.54 4.05 5.46
N CYS A 308 -1.77 3.21 4.78
CA CYS A 308 -1.29 3.51 3.41
C CYS A 308 -2.40 3.71 2.37
N THR A 309 -3.60 3.14 2.56
CA THR A 309 -4.73 3.34 1.64
C THR A 309 -5.45 4.68 1.84
N VAL A 310 -5.16 5.43 2.92
CA VAL A 310 -5.75 6.76 3.13
C VAL A 310 -5.31 7.76 2.05
N ASN A 311 -4.15 7.51 1.42
CA ASN A 311 -3.71 8.21 0.22
C ASN A 311 -4.72 8.21 -0.94
N MET A 312 -5.63 7.23 -0.98
CA MET A 312 -6.59 7.05 -2.08
C MET A 312 -7.95 7.72 -1.83
N VAL A 313 -8.18 8.31 -0.66
CA VAL A 313 -9.43 8.99 -0.32
C VAL A 313 -9.20 10.47 -0.10
N SER A 314 -10.26 11.28 -0.10
CA SER A 314 -10.14 12.71 0.21
C SER A 314 -10.20 12.98 1.72
N PRO A 315 -9.81 14.18 2.20
CA PRO A 315 -9.99 14.57 3.61
C PRO A 315 -11.45 14.49 4.08
N GLN A 316 -12.41 14.72 3.19
CA GLN A 316 -13.82 14.60 3.50
C GLN A 316 -14.21 13.14 3.75
N ILE A 317 -13.80 12.22 2.87
CA ILE A 317 -14.06 10.78 3.04
C ILE A 317 -13.35 10.27 4.30
N TYR A 318 -12.11 10.70 4.56
CA TYR A 318 -11.42 10.35 5.80
C TYR A 318 -12.22 10.80 7.04
N ARG A 319 -12.67 12.06 7.08
CA ARG A 319 -13.45 12.60 8.19
C ARG A 319 -14.73 11.80 8.45
N GLU A 320 -15.43 11.40 7.40
CA GLU A 320 -16.70 10.71 7.50
C GLU A 320 -16.52 9.22 7.84
N PHE A 321 -15.70 8.52 7.05
CA PHE A 321 -15.64 7.06 7.07
C PHE A 321 -14.52 6.47 7.90
N LEU A 322 -13.45 7.21 8.21
CA LEU A 322 -12.25 6.64 8.84
C LEU A 322 -11.97 7.24 10.22
N PHE A 323 -12.11 8.56 10.35
CA PHE A 323 -11.88 9.28 11.60
C PHE A 323 -12.64 8.69 12.80
N PRO A 324 -13.92 8.28 12.72
CA PRO A 324 -14.61 7.69 13.87
C PRO A 324 -13.92 6.43 14.40
N TYR A 325 -13.35 5.62 13.51
CA TYR A 325 -12.69 4.36 13.87
C TYR A 325 -11.26 4.56 14.32
N ASP A 326 -10.51 5.45 13.68
CA ASP A 326 -9.18 5.85 14.16
C ASP A 326 -9.30 6.49 15.55
N LYS A 327 -10.35 7.30 15.80
CA LYS A 327 -10.65 7.85 17.13
C LYS A 327 -10.95 6.74 18.14
N LYS A 328 -11.84 5.80 17.80
CA LYS A 328 -12.19 4.65 18.66
C LYS A 328 -10.96 3.81 19.04
N ILE A 329 -10.07 3.57 18.06
CA ILE A 329 -8.79 2.89 18.29
C ILE A 329 -7.92 3.73 19.21
N ALA A 330 -7.71 5.01 18.91
CA ALA A 330 -6.86 5.89 19.70
C ALA A 330 -7.32 6.02 21.17
N GLU A 331 -8.63 6.05 21.42
CA GLU A 331 -9.20 6.08 22.77
C GLU A 331 -8.89 4.81 23.57
N SER A 332 -8.77 3.67 22.89
CA SER A 332 -8.56 2.34 23.48
C SER A 332 -7.11 2.06 23.90
N PHE A 333 -6.15 2.87 23.46
CA PHE A 333 -4.73 2.71 23.79
C PHE A 333 -4.17 3.95 24.50
N GLU A 334 -3.01 3.81 25.14
CA GLU A 334 -2.38 4.91 25.89
C GLU A 334 -1.71 5.94 24.96
N ARG A 335 -1.08 5.46 23.87
CA ARG A 335 -0.48 6.30 22.83
C ARG A 335 -0.85 5.77 21.45
N PHE A 336 -1.45 6.61 20.61
CA PHE A 336 -1.83 6.26 19.24
C PHE A 336 -0.79 6.76 18.23
N GLY A 337 -0.62 6.00 17.15
CA GLY A 337 0.26 6.35 16.04
C GLY A 337 -0.38 6.08 14.70
N MET A 338 0.01 6.86 13.71
CA MET A 338 -0.37 6.63 12.32
C MET A 338 0.88 6.54 11.47
N HIS A 339 1.10 5.37 10.89
CA HIS A 339 2.13 5.14 9.88
C HIS A 339 1.49 5.24 8.49
N THR A 340 2.10 5.98 7.57
CA THR A 340 1.60 6.10 6.20
C THR A 340 2.74 6.07 5.19
N CYS A 341 2.52 5.36 4.10
CA CYS A 341 3.51 5.20 3.04
C CYS A 341 3.64 6.53 2.24
N ASN A 342 4.66 7.33 2.56
CA ASN A 342 5.03 8.57 1.84
C ASN A 342 3.86 9.54 1.56
N TRP A 343 2.92 9.66 2.51
CA TRP A 343 1.70 10.46 2.35
C TRP A 343 1.94 11.95 2.60
N ASN A 344 1.35 12.80 1.75
CA ASN A 344 1.19 14.20 2.11
C ASN A 344 0.08 14.35 3.16
N VAL A 345 0.45 14.42 4.44
CA VAL A 345 -0.51 14.50 5.55
C VAL A 345 -1.15 15.88 5.68
N THR A 346 -0.57 16.92 5.06
CA THR A 346 -0.99 18.33 5.20
C THR A 346 -2.50 18.57 5.08
N PRO A 347 -3.22 17.97 4.11
CA PRO A 347 -4.66 18.17 3.96
C PRO A 347 -5.52 17.56 5.09
N TYR A 348 -4.94 16.66 5.89
CA TYR A 348 -5.64 15.87 6.91
C TYR A 348 -5.34 16.32 8.33
N LEU A 349 -4.35 17.21 8.51
CA LEU A 349 -3.88 17.64 9.84
C LEU A 349 -5.00 18.18 10.73
N GLU A 350 -5.96 18.90 10.17
CA GLU A 350 -7.08 19.45 10.94
C GLU A 350 -7.98 18.36 11.53
N GLU A 351 -8.10 17.21 10.86
CA GLU A 351 -8.85 16.06 11.37
C GLU A 351 -7.99 15.24 12.32
N ILE A 352 -6.75 14.95 11.94
CA ILE A 352 -5.83 14.13 12.76
C ILE A 352 -5.58 14.79 14.11
N ARG A 353 -5.50 16.14 14.17
CA ARG A 353 -5.32 16.86 15.44
C ARG A 353 -6.45 16.62 16.45
N LYS A 354 -7.65 16.24 15.97
CA LYS A 354 -8.80 15.93 16.83
C LYS A 354 -8.73 14.53 17.42
N LEU A 355 -7.81 13.67 16.96
CA LEU A 355 -7.60 12.36 17.53
C LEU A 355 -6.92 12.49 18.91
N PRO A 356 -7.38 11.74 19.92
CA PRO A 356 -6.76 11.77 21.23
C PRO A 356 -5.43 11.00 21.22
N LYS A 357 -4.51 11.36 22.10
CA LYS A 357 -3.29 10.59 22.41
C LYS A 357 -2.38 10.31 21.21
N VAL A 358 -2.44 11.14 20.15
CA VAL A 358 -1.53 11.03 19.00
C VAL A 358 -0.11 11.31 19.47
N GLY A 359 0.73 10.28 19.49
CA GLY A 359 2.13 10.41 19.87
C GLY A 359 3.10 10.08 18.73
N TYR A 360 2.61 9.62 17.58
CA TYR A 360 3.44 9.35 16.41
C TYR A 360 2.64 9.60 15.14
N LEU A 361 3.24 10.31 14.19
CA LEU A 361 2.64 10.55 12.88
C LEU A 361 3.75 10.46 11.83
N ASP A 362 3.69 9.43 11.00
CA ASP A 362 4.56 9.27 9.85
C ASP A 362 3.96 10.00 8.64
N MET A 363 4.83 10.59 7.83
CA MET A 363 4.44 11.43 6.70
C MET A 363 5.53 11.51 5.64
N GLY A 364 5.11 11.65 4.39
CA GLY A 364 5.99 11.86 3.26
C GLY A 364 6.62 13.25 3.24
N ILE A 365 7.73 13.37 2.51
CA ILE A 365 8.53 14.59 2.39
C ILE A 365 7.75 15.80 1.82
N MET A 366 6.65 15.53 1.10
CA MET A 366 5.77 16.55 0.54
C MET A 366 4.86 17.22 1.58
N SER A 367 4.91 16.79 2.83
CA SER A 367 4.12 17.35 3.92
C SER A 367 4.69 18.68 4.42
N ASP A 368 3.82 19.61 4.84
CA ASP A 368 4.23 20.85 5.47
C ASP A 368 4.70 20.60 6.90
N MET A 369 5.98 20.25 7.04
CA MET A 369 6.62 19.93 8.32
C MET A 369 6.53 21.07 9.35
N LYS A 370 6.53 22.33 8.88
CA LYS A 370 6.38 23.49 9.77
C LYS A 370 4.97 23.54 10.36
N LYS A 371 3.95 23.31 9.53
CA LYS A 371 2.56 23.22 9.98
C LYS A 371 2.37 22.04 10.93
N VAL A 372 2.93 20.88 10.61
CA VAL A 372 2.87 19.69 11.50
C VAL A 372 3.47 20.01 12.87
N LYS A 373 4.71 20.50 12.92
CA LYS A 373 5.39 20.83 14.19
C LYS A 373 4.61 21.85 15.03
N LYS A 374 3.90 22.78 14.38
CA LYS A 374 3.04 23.76 15.07
C LYS A 374 1.77 23.13 15.64
N MET A 375 1.19 22.14 14.96
CA MET A 375 -0.07 21.50 15.34
C MET A 375 0.09 20.35 16.34
N PHE A 376 1.25 19.68 16.30
CA PHE A 376 1.64 18.56 17.18
C PHE A 376 2.97 18.92 17.86
N PRO A 377 2.94 19.80 18.88
CA PRO A 377 4.15 20.29 19.54
C PRO A 377 4.87 19.23 20.37
#